data_AF-A0A5C9C576-F1
#
_entry.id   AF-A0A5C9C576-F1
#
_cell.length_a   1.000
_cell.length_b   1.000
_cell.length_c   1.000
_cell.angle_alpha   90.00
_cell.angle_beta   90.00
_cell.angle_gamma   90.00
#
_symmetry.space_group_name_H-M   'P 1'
#
loop_
_entity.id
_entity.type
_entity.pdbx_description
1 polymer ?
#
loop_
_entity_poly.entity_id
_entity_poly.type
_entity_poly.pdbx_seq_one_letter_code
_entity_poly.pdbx_strand_id
1 'polypeptide(L)'
;MVTLPEGKKLELANVRGLLRLRAERSQDGWARLDFTPELHHGQTGTRPFAAATGWMYRTTQEVIPCFAQQFSATLNVGEMLVMTCDRDRPGTLGQSLFQFEDSTGPKQRLVVVRLADLREIAPKRVRTESLRQ
;
A
#
# COMPACT_ATOMS: atom_id res chain seq x y z
N MET A 1 -17.72 -5.13 10.93
CA MET A 1 -16.97 -5.00 12.20
C MET A 1 -15.54 -5.47 11.94
N VAL A 2 -14.54 -4.64 12.25
CA VAL A 2 -13.11 -4.98 12.12
C VAL A 2 -12.49 -5.01 13.51
N THR A 3 -11.70 -6.04 13.80
CA THR A 3 -10.91 -6.08 15.04
C THR A 3 -9.49 -5.63 14.71
N LEU A 4 -9.07 -4.55 15.34
CA LEU A 4 -7.71 -4.07 15.24
C LEU A 4 -6.77 -4.92 16.11
N PRO A 5 -5.45 -4.93 15.82
CA PRO A 5 -4.48 -5.74 16.55
C PRO A 5 -4.45 -5.47 18.06
N GLU A 6 -4.76 -4.25 18.49
CA GLU A 6 -4.88 -3.86 19.90
C GLU A 6 -6.16 -4.37 20.59
N GLY A 7 -6.96 -5.20 19.92
CA GLY A 7 -8.21 -5.75 20.44
C GLY A 7 -9.41 -4.80 20.33
N LYS A 8 -9.21 -3.58 19.83
CA LYS A 8 -10.29 -2.62 19.59
C LYS A 8 -11.17 -3.09 18.44
N LYS A 9 -12.47 -3.24 18.71
CA LYS A 9 -13.47 -3.50 17.67
C LYS A 9 -14.01 -2.18 17.14
N LEU A 10 -13.96 -2.00 15.83
CA LEU A 10 -14.51 -0.84 15.15
C LEU A 10 -15.61 -1.26 14.19
N GLU A 11 -16.73 -0.55 14.25
CA GLU A 11 -17.75 -0.59 13.21
C GLU A 11 -17.41 0.49 12.19
N LEU A 12 -16.96 0.03 11.03
CA LEU A 12 -16.52 0.90 9.94
C LEU A 12 -17.40 0.62 8.72
N ALA A 13 -17.86 1.69 8.08
CA ALA A 13 -18.61 1.60 6.82
C ALA A 13 -17.65 1.66 5.62
N ASN A 14 -17.98 0.97 4.52
CA ASN A 14 -17.24 0.99 3.26
C ASN A 14 -15.72 0.71 3.41
N VAL A 15 -15.37 -0.30 4.21
CA VAL A 15 -13.97 -0.63 4.50
C VAL A 15 -13.27 -1.20 3.28
N ARG A 16 -12.05 -0.70 3.03
CA ARG A 16 -11.11 -1.25 2.06
C ARG A 16 -9.74 -1.39 2.70
N GLY A 17 -9.17 -2.58 2.63
CA GLY A 17 -7.79 -2.83 3.03
C GLY A 17 -6.78 -2.45 1.94
N LEU A 18 -5.73 -1.74 2.32
CA LEU A 18 -4.58 -1.40 1.48
C LEU A 18 -3.26 -1.77 2.18
N LEU A 19 -2.20 -1.98 1.39
CA LEU A 19 -0.84 -2.12 1.88
C LEU A 19 -0.02 -0.93 1.37
N ARG A 20 0.39 -0.04 2.26
CA ARG A 20 1.33 1.02 1.93
C ARG A 20 2.74 0.45 1.93
N LEU A 21 3.40 0.51 0.78
CA LEU A 21 4.76 0.03 0.58
C LEU A 21 5.75 1.20 0.56
N ARG A 22 6.84 1.08 1.31
CA ARG A 22 8.07 1.86 1.14
C ARG A 22 9.18 0.90 0.74
N ALA A 23 9.94 1.26 -0.29
CA ALA A 23 11.06 0.46 -0.76
C ALA A 23 12.35 1.26 -0.60
N GLU A 24 13.38 0.63 -0.04
CA GLU A 24 14.71 1.20 0.15
C GLU A 24 15.75 0.25 -0.42
N ARG A 25 16.70 0.80 -1.20
CA ARG A 25 17.85 0.03 -1.66
C ARG A 25 18.78 -0.20 -0.47
N SER A 26 19.14 -1.45 -0.20
CA SER A 26 20.05 -1.77 0.90
C SER A 26 21.50 -1.82 0.42
N GLN A 27 21.83 -2.69 -0.54
CA GLN A 27 23.14 -2.86 -1.22
C GLN A 27 22.99 -3.94 -2.33
N ASP A 28 23.88 -3.98 -3.34
CA ASP A 28 24.08 -5.12 -4.27
C ASP A 28 22.86 -5.97 -4.66
N GLY A 29 21.89 -5.41 -5.39
CA GLY A 29 20.73 -6.15 -5.86
C GLY A 29 19.63 -6.38 -4.80
N TRP A 30 19.84 -5.98 -3.55
CA TRP A 30 18.87 -6.11 -2.47
C TRP A 30 18.05 -4.84 -2.25
N ALA A 31 16.74 -5.03 -2.06
CA ALA A 31 15.81 -4.03 -1.58
C ALA A 31 15.16 -4.48 -0.28
N ARG A 32 15.05 -3.55 0.67
CA ARG A 32 14.17 -3.70 1.82
C ARG A 32 12.82 -3.08 1.47
N LEU A 33 11.76 -3.87 1.67
CA LEU A 33 10.37 -3.46 1.48
C LEU A 33 9.71 -3.39 2.85
N ASP A 34 9.24 -2.20 3.24
CA ASP A 34 8.48 -1.99 4.46
C ASP A 34 7.00 -1.80 4.13
N PHE A 35 6.16 -2.66 4.70
CA PHE A 35 4.72 -2.67 4.45
C PHE A 35 3.96 -2.22 5.70
N THR A 36 3.16 -1.17 5.56
CA THR A 36 2.19 -0.73 6.57
C THR A 36 0.78 -1.03 6.06
N PRO A 37 0.03 -1.95 6.69
CA PRO A 37 -1.36 -2.15 6.34
C PRO A 37 -2.21 -0.95 6.76
N GLU A 38 -3.20 -0.63 5.94
CA GLU A 38 -4.11 0.49 6.14
C GLU A 38 -5.55 0.05 5.90
N LEU A 39 -6.46 0.51 6.75
CA LEU A 39 -7.90 0.38 6.56
C LEU A 39 -8.47 1.73 6.15
N HIS A 40 -8.93 1.82 4.91
CA HIS A 40 -9.62 2.98 4.39
C HIS A 40 -11.11 2.79 4.61
N HIS A 41 -11.82 3.78 5.13
CA HIS A 41 -13.24 3.66 5.44
C HIS A 41 -14.00 4.98 5.32
N GLY A 42 -15.32 4.89 5.44
CA GLY A 42 -16.22 6.03 5.37
C GLY A 42 -16.56 6.44 3.93
N GLN A 43 -17.11 7.65 3.80
CA GLN A 43 -17.50 8.18 2.51
C GLN A 43 -16.30 8.65 1.69
N THR A 44 -16.32 8.29 0.42
CA THR A 44 -15.36 8.72 -0.57
C THR A 44 -15.65 10.17 -0.94
N GLY A 45 -14.88 11.11 -0.39
CA GLY A 45 -15.07 12.54 -0.62
C GLY A 45 -14.01 13.11 -1.55
N THR A 46 -14.41 13.95 -2.50
CA THR A 46 -13.49 14.72 -3.34
C THR A 46 -13.13 16.01 -2.62
N ARG A 47 -11.89 16.14 -2.14
CA ARG A 47 -11.41 17.37 -1.48
C ARG A 47 -10.38 18.09 -2.35
N PRO A 48 -10.45 19.43 -2.45
CA PRO A 48 -9.41 20.21 -3.11
C PRO A 48 -8.11 20.13 -2.30
N PHE A 49 -6.99 19.84 -2.96
CA PHE A 49 -5.66 19.78 -2.40
C PHE A 49 -4.71 20.66 -3.24
N ALA A 50 -3.85 21.42 -2.57
CA ALA A 50 -2.86 22.27 -3.21
C ALA A 50 -1.71 21.41 -3.75
N ALA A 51 -1.63 21.28 -5.08
CA ALA A 51 -0.50 20.65 -5.75
C ALA A 51 0.43 21.70 -6.36
N ALA A 52 1.65 21.28 -6.73
CA ALA A 52 2.68 22.16 -7.28
C ALA A 52 2.25 22.92 -8.56
N THR A 53 1.23 22.44 -9.27
CA THR A 53 0.72 23.03 -10.52
C THR A 53 -0.71 23.56 -10.41
N GLY A 54 -1.28 23.69 -9.20
CA GLY A 54 -2.62 24.22 -8.97
C GLY A 54 -3.49 23.37 -8.03
N TRP A 55 -4.78 23.71 -7.95
CA TRP A 55 -5.76 22.93 -7.18
C TRP A 55 -6.07 21.62 -7.90
N MET A 56 -5.78 20.49 -7.24
CA MET A 56 -6.20 19.17 -7.70
C MET A 56 -7.24 18.60 -6.76
N TYR A 57 -8.24 17.93 -7.33
CA TYR A 57 -9.23 17.19 -6.58
C TYR A 57 -8.69 15.80 -6.27
N ARG A 58 -8.53 15.49 -4.99
CA ARG A 58 -8.16 14.14 -4.55
C ARG A 58 -9.35 13.49 -3.90
N THR A 59 -9.68 12.30 -4.37
CA THR A 59 -10.59 11.41 -3.67
C THR A 59 -9.90 10.93 -2.39
N THR A 60 -10.53 11.18 -1.24
CA THR A 60 -10.00 10.83 0.09
C THR A 60 -11.03 10.06 0.89
N GLN A 61 -10.56 9.09 1.67
CA GLN A 61 -11.30 8.36 2.69
C GLN A 61 -10.56 8.53 4.03
N GLU A 62 -11.21 8.20 5.14
CA GLU A 62 -10.54 8.10 6.44
C GLU A 62 -9.61 6.88 6.43
N VAL A 63 -8.41 7.03 7.00
CA VAL A 63 -7.37 6.00 6.96
C VAL A 63 -6.94 5.65 8.37
N ILE A 64 -7.03 4.36 8.72
CA ILE A 64 -6.48 3.80 9.95
C ILE A 64 -5.22 2.99 9.60
N PRO A 65 -4.01 3.53 9.85
CA PRO A 65 -2.78 2.77 9.71
C PRO A 65 -2.65 1.74 10.84
N CYS A 66 -2.42 0.48 10.47
CA CYS A 66 -2.30 -0.64 11.41
C CYS A 66 -0.82 -0.89 11.77
N PHE A 67 -0.17 0.05 12.47
CA PHE A 67 1.27 0.01 12.76
C PHE A 67 1.73 -1.25 13.51
N ALA A 68 0.89 -1.80 14.39
CA ALA A 68 1.20 -3.04 15.12
C ALA A 68 1.30 -4.28 14.21
N GLN A 69 0.96 -4.16 12.94
CA GLN A 69 1.05 -5.21 11.92
C GLN A 69 1.98 -4.78 10.78
N GLN A 70 2.82 -3.78 10.99
CA GLN A 70 3.88 -3.44 10.06
C GLN A 70 4.88 -4.59 9.99
N PHE A 71 5.35 -4.90 8.79
CA PHE A 71 6.39 -5.90 8.57
C PHE A 71 7.31 -5.45 7.44
N SER A 72 8.48 -6.07 7.40
CA SER A 72 9.48 -5.83 6.37
C SER A 72 9.86 -7.14 5.70
N ALA A 73 10.18 -7.07 4.41
CA ALA A 73 10.78 -8.17 3.67
C ALA A 73 11.99 -7.65 2.90
N THR A 74 13.06 -8.43 2.88
CA THR A 74 14.24 -8.14 2.07
C THR A 74 14.19 -9.06 0.86
N LEU A 75 14.24 -8.49 -0.35
CA LEU A 75 14.21 -9.23 -1.61
C LEU A 75 15.46 -8.89 -2.43
N ASN A 76 16.02 -9.89 -3.08
CA ASN A 76 16.99 -9.76 -4.17
C ASN A 76 16.26 -9.64 -5.52
N VAL A 77 16.94 -9.11 -6.53
CA VAL A 77 16.41 -9.03 -7.90
C VAL A 77 16.01 -10.43 -8.37
N GLY A 78 14.78 -10.54 -8.86
CA GLY A 78 14.16 -11.80 -9.30
C GLY A 78 13.31 -12.48 -8.23
N GLU A 79 13.53 -12.20 -6.94
CA GLU A 79 12.75 -12.79 -5.85
C GLU A 79 11.34 -12.22 -5.74
N MET A 80 10.47 -13.00 -5.10
CA MET A 80 9.06 -12.68 -4.93
C MET A 80 8.64 -12.84 -3.47
N LEU A 81 7.92 -11.85 -2.98
CA LEU A 81 7.13 -11.94 -1.76
C LEU A 81 5.69 -12.27 -2.14
N VAL A 82 5.15 -13.33 -1.54
CA VAL A 82 3.76 -13.73 -1.68
C VAL A 82 3.04 -13.49 -0.36
N MET A 83 1.92 -12.77 -0.41
CA MET A 83 1.14 -12.41 0.78
C MET A 83 -0.32 -12.80 0.60
N THR A 84 -0.88 -13.38 1.65
CA THR A 84 -2.29 -13.68 1.76
C THR A 84 -2.66 -13.86 3.25
N CYS A 85 -3.87 -14.33 3.54
CA CYS A 85 -4.30 -14.62 4.91
C CYS A 85 -4.67 -16.09 5.12
N ASP A 86 -4.72 -16.49 6.38
CA ASP A 86 -5.43 -17.69 6.80
C ASP A 86 -6.95 -17.50 6.63
N ARG A 87 -7.63 -18.49 6.02
CA ARG A 87 -9.07 -18.43 5.78
C ARG A 87 -9.89 -18.62 7.04
N ASP A 88 -9.41 -19.50 7.91
CA ASP A 88 -10.18 -20.03 9.04
C ASP A 88 -9.99 -19.20 10.31
N ARG A 89 -9.38 -18.01 10.17
CA ARG A 89 -9.08 -17.09 11.27
C ARG A 89 -9.86 -15.77 11.13
N PRO A 90 -11.17 -15.78 11.43
CA PRO A 90 -12.02 -14.60 11.30
C PRO A 90 -11.62 -13.50 12.29
N GLY A 91 -11.99 -12.26 11.96
CA GLY A 91 -11.72 -11.09 12.78
C GLY A 91 -10.27 -10.60 12.74
N THR A 92 -9.42 -11.18 11.90
CA THR A 92 -8.03 -10.71 11.72
C THR A 92 -7.95 -9.58 10.70
N LEU A 93 -6.90 -8.77 10.82
CA LEU A 93 -6.55 -7.77 9.80
C LEU A 93 -6.31 -8.43 8.43
N GLY A 94 -5.69 -9.62 8.43
CA GLY A 94 -5.49 -10.43 7.22
C GLY A 94 -6.80 -10.75 6.50
N GLN A 95 -7.84 -11.14 7.23
CA GLN A 95 -9.17 -11.35 6.64
C GLN A 95 -9.68 -10.07 5.96
N SER A 96 -9.57 -8.91 6.61
CA SER A 96 -10.06 -7.64 6.05
C SER A 96 -9.28 -7.17 4.81
N LEU A 97 -8.00 -7.52 4.71
CA LEU A 97 -7.14 -7.19 3.56
C LEU A 97 -7.34 -8.16 2.39
N PHE A 98 -7.35 -9.45 2.69
CA PHE A 98 -7.19 -10.50 1.69
C PHE A 98 -8.46 -11.31 1.43
N GLN A 99 -9.50 -11.25 2.26
CA GLN A 99 -10.78 -11.91 1.95
C GLN A 99 -11.82 -10.91 1.47
N PHE A 100 -12.71 -11.38 0.61
CA PHE A 100 -13.88 -10.64 0.16
C PHE A 100 -14.94 -11.63 -0.34
N GLU A 101 -16.17 -11.17 -0.43
CA GLU A 101 -17.29 -11.95 -0.95
C GLU A 101 -17.93 -11.20 -2.12
N ASP A 102 -18.29 -11.92 -3.17
CA ASP A 102 -19.09 -11.41 -4.28
C ASP A 102 -20.24 -12.37 -4.61
N SER A 103 -20.96 -12.13 -5.71
CA SER A 103 -22.11 -12.95 -6.12
C SER A 103 -21.79 -14.43 -6.35
N THR A 104 -20.51 -14.81 -6.42
CA THR A 104 -20.06 -16.19 -6.61
C THR A 104 -19.54 -16.85 -5.32
N GLY A 105 -19.56 -16.13 -4.19
CA GLY A 105 -19.17 -16.64 -2.87
C GLY A 105 -17.86 -16.06 -2.33
N PRO A 106 -17.33 -16.64 -1.23
CA PRO A 106 -16.14 -16.12 -0.54
C PRO A 106 -14.87 -16.38 -1.35
N LYS A 107 -14.09 -15.32 -1.54
CA LYS A 107 -12.83 -15.29 -2.29
C LYS A 107 -11.67 -14.81 -1.41
N GLN A 108 -10.47 -15.19 -1.85
CA GLN A 108 -9.21 -14.79 -1.22
C GLN A 108 -8.30 -14.15 -2.27
N ARG A 109 -7.67 -13.04 -1.90
CA ARG A 109 -6.68 -12.31 -2.67
C ARG A 109 -5.30 -12.88 -2.36
N LEU A 110 -4.52 -13.08 -3.42
CA LEU A 110 -3.10 -13.33 -3.36
C LEU A 110 -2.40 -12.08 -3.88
N VAL A 111 -1.51 -11.50 -3.08
CA VAL A 111 -0.66 -10.38 -3.50
C VAL A 111 0.74 -10.92 -3.74
N VAL A 112 1.26 -10.68 -4.94
CA VAL A 112 2.63 -11.05 -5.31
C VAL A 112 3.40 -9.78 -5.60
N VAL A 113 4.51 -9.59 -4.88
CA VAL A 113 5.44 -8.48 -5.08
C VAL A 113 6.75 -9.06 -5.56
N ARG A 114 7.15 -8.72 -6.79
CA ARG A 114 8.41 -9.16 -7.38
C ARG A 114 9.38 -7.99 -7.49
N LEU A 115 10.60 -8.18 -7.01
CA LEU A 115 11.67 -7.21 -7.27
C LEU A 115 12.23 -7.46 -8.67
N ALA A 116 11.80 -6.65 -9.64
CA ALA A 116 12.18 -6.85 -11.04
C ALA A 116 13.57 -6.31 -11.39
N ASP A 117 13.93 -5.13 -10.87
CA ASP A 117 15.17 -4.42 -11.17
C ASP A 117 15.42 -3.33 -10.11
N LEU A 118 16.69 -2.91 -9.94
CA LEU A 118 17.10 -1.82 -9.06
C LEU A 118 17.96 -0.84 -9.86
N ARG A 119 17.36 0.30 -10.23
CA ARG A 119 18.03 1.36 -10.99
C ARG A 119 18.25 2.60 -10.14
N GLU A 120 19.44 3.16 -10.24
CA GLU A 120 19.72 4.49 -9.72
C GLU A 120 19.18 5.55 -10.70
N ILE A 121 18.25 6.37 -10.24
CA ILE A 121 17.74 7.50 -11.03
C ILE A 121 18.65 8.69 -10.74
N ALA A 122 19.74 8.81 -11.50
CA ALA A 122 20.56 10.01 -11.44
C ALA A 122 19.73 11.21 -11.97
N PRO A 123 19.58 12.30 -11.20
CA PRO A 123 18.85 13.48 -11.67
C PRO A 123 19.58 14.09 -12.86
N LYS A 124 19.00 14.01 -14.06
CA LYS A 124 19.51 14.76 -15.22
C LYS A 124 19.23 16.25 -15.00
N ARG A 125 20.26 17.03 -14.68
CA ARG A 125 20.21 18.49 -14.86
C ARG A 125 20.06 18.77 -16.35
N VAL A 126 18.84 19.11 -16.77
CA VAL A 126 18.61 19.68 -18.09
C VAL A 126 19.17 21.09 -18.06
N ARG A 127 20.38 21.27 -18.61
CA ARG A 127 20.94 22.59 -18.84
C ARG A 127 20.31 23.13 -20.11
N THR A 128 19.32 24.00 -19.98
CA THR A 128 18.77 24.75 -21.12
C THR A 128 19.85 25.70 -21.60
N GLU A 129 20.60 25.30 -22.62
CA GLU A 129 21.45 26.21 -23.37
C GLU A 129 20.53 27.13 -24.18
N SER A 130 20.34 28.34 -23.66
CA SER A 130 19.74 29.43 -24.40
C SER A 130 20.70 29.82 -25.53
N LEU A 131 20.35 29.41 -26.74
CA LEU A 131 20.87 29.96 -27.98
C LEU A 131 20.70 31.49 -27.96
N ARG A 132 21.81 32.21 -27.81
CA ARG A 132 21.89 33.62 -28.19
C ARG A 132 22.15 33.66 -29.69
N GLN A 133 21.22 34.24 -30.44
CA GLN A 133 21.48 34.93 -31.69
C GLN A 133 21.24 36.41 -31.46
#